data_AF-A0A3P6T2P1-F1
#
_entry.id   AF-A0A3P6T2P1-F1
#
_cell.length_a   1.000
_cell.length_b   1.000
_cell.length_c   1.000
_cell.angle_alpha   90.00
_cell.angle_beta   90.00
_cell.angle_gamma   90.00
#
_symmetry.space_group_name_H-M   'P 1'
#
loop_
_entity.id
_entity.type
_entity.pdbx_description
1 polymer ?
#
loop_
_entity_poly.entity_id
_entity_poly.type
_entity_poly.pdbx_seq_one_letter_code
_entity_poly.pdbx_strand_id
1 'polypeptide(L)'
;MSWRRQCLNKMSLRSESSKKPSVDKDQFLRNQKFSVPYESEQRATVAKLAAEKYQRLTPLKHILYRPDSYIGSAFLSDEQPVYVYDAMRKQVRKKEARIVPGLLKIFDEILVNAADNKRRDPQMTTIAVNID
;
A
#
# COMPACT_ATOMS: atom_id res chain seq x y z
N MET A 1 -39.33 -42.64 -1.03
CA MET A 1 -39.76 -41.79 -2.17
C MET A 1 -38.50 -41.39 -2.95
N SER A 2 -37.83 -42.28 -3.69
CA SER A 2 -38.21 -42.93 -4.96
C SER A 2 -38.84 -41.98 -5.99
N TRP A 3 -37.99 -41.34 -6.77
CA TRP A 3 -38.17 -41.11 -8.23
C TRP A 3 -36.80 -41.47 -8.85
N ARG A 4 -36.52 -42.69 -9.34
CA ARG A 4 -36.94 -43.32 -10.62
C ARG A 4 -36.73 -42.36 -11.80
N ARG A 5 -36.16 -42.73 -12.96
CA ARG A 5 -35.53 -43.94 -13.53
C ARG A 5 -35.28 -43.58 -15.01
N GLN A 6 -34.28 -44.22 -15.63
CA GLN A 6 -34.27 -44.62 -17.07
C GLN A 6 -34.09 -43.47 -18.09
N CYS A 7 -33.21 -43.59 -19.08
CA CYS A 7 -33.24 -44.64 -20.10
C CYS A 7 -31.86 -45.23 -20.43
N LEU A 8 -31.73 -46.53 -20.14
CA LEU A 8 -30.92 -47.48 -20.90
C LEU A 8 -31.90 -48.42 -21.59
N ASN A 9 -31.82 -48.52 -22.91
CA ASN A 9 -32.19 -49.71 -23.70
C ASN A 9 -31.59 -49.52 -25.10
N LYS A 10 -30.56 -50.29 -25.47
CA LYS A 10 -30.57 -51.65 -26.06
C LYS A 10 -30.62 -51.62 -27.59
N MET A 11 -29.56 -52.15 -28.21
CA MET A 11 -29.51 -53.00 -29.42
C MET A 11 -28.02 -53.18 -29.75
N SER A 12 -27.35 -54.28 -29.40
CA SER A 12 -27.43 -55.63 -29.96
C SER A 12 -27.09 -55.71 -31.46
N LEU A 13 -25.93 -56.33 -31.72
CA LEU A 13 -25.45 -56.98 -32.96
C LEU A 13 -24.99 -56.07 -34.11
N ARG A 14 -23.69 -56.14 -34.47
CA ARG A 14 -23.20 -56.91 -35.63
C ARG A 14 -21.67 -56.80 -35.72
N SER A 15 -21.02 -57.94 -35.91
CA SER A 15 -19.64 -58.13 -36.30
C SER A 15 -19.35 -57.53 -37.67
N GLU A 16 -18.18 -56.94 -37.88
CA GLU A 16 -17.42 -57.08 -39.14
C GLU A 16 -16.00 -56.50 -38.98
N SER A 17 -15.01 -57.38 -39.15
CA SER A 17 -13.60 -57.05 -39.34
C SER A 17 -13.39 -56.44 -40.72
N SER A 18 -12.69 -55.30 -40.83
CA SER A 18 -12.12 -54.85 -42.12
C SER A 18 -10.98 -53.85 -41.94
N LYS A 19 -9.76 -54.35 -42.16
CA LYS A 19 -8.53 -53.73 -42.72
C LYS A 19 -8.20 -52.26 -42.39
N LYS A 20 -7.05 -52.10 -41.73
CA LYS A 20 -6.31 -50.84 -41.47
C LYS A 20 -5.89 -50.14 -42.79
N PRO A 21 -5.99 -48.81 -42.90
CA PRO A 21 -5.05 -48.04 -43.71
C PRO A 21 -3.86 -47.61 -42.83
N SER A 22 -2.66 -47.75 -43.36
CA SER A 22 -1.41 -47.31 -42.76
C SER A 22 -1.41 -45.78 -42.60
N VAL A 23 -1.60 -45.31 -41.36
CA VAL A 23 -1.37 -43.90 -41.02
C VAL A 23 0.13 -43.69 -40.87
N ASP A 24 0.70 -42.96 -41.81
CA ASP A 24 2.08 -42.50 -41.77
C ASP A 24 2.23 -41.54 -40.57
N LYS A 25 2.93 -42.00 -39.53
CA LYS A 25 2.98 -41.33 -38.21
C LYS A 25 3.89 -40.10 -38.20
N ASP A 26 4.62 -39.85 -39.28
CA ASP A 26 5.65 -38.82 -39.33
C ASP A 26 5.15 -37.46 -39.84
N GLN A 27 3.90 -37.37 -40.30
CA GLN A 27 3.33 -36.12 -40.82
C GLN A 27 2.46 -35.34 -39.83
N PHE A 28 2.06 -35.96 -38.71
CA PHE A 28 1.20 -35.29 -37.70
C PHE A 28 2.00 -34.50 -36.64
N LEU A 29 3.32 -34.72 -36.54
CA LEU A 29 4.20 -34.07 -35.57
C LEU A 29 4.81 -32.74 -36.06
N ARG A 30 4.50 -32.29 -37.28
CA ARG A 30 5.19 -31.13 -37.89
C ARG A 30 4.40 -29.81 -37.89
N ASN A 31 3.10 -29.83 -37.58
CA ASN A 31 2.23 -28.64 -37.67
C ASN A 31 1.51 -28.27 -36.36
N GLN A 32 2.22 -28.38 -35.23
CA GLN A 32 1.82 -27.69 -34.00
C GLN A 32 2.98 -26.83 -33.50
N LYS A 33 3.24 -25.72 -34.18
CA LYS A 33 3.85 -24.56 -33.52
C LYS A 33 2.77 -23.92 -32.67
N PHE A 34 2.46 -24.52 -31.53
CA PHE A 34 1.71 -23.86 -30.47
C PHE A 34 2.73 -22.97 -29.74
N SER A 35 2.92 -21.75 -30.23
CA SER A 35 3.70 -20.75 -29.52
C SER A 35 2.95 -20.42 -28.23
N VAL A 36 3.37 -21.02 -27.11
CA VAL A 36 2.84 -20.74 -25.78
C VAL A 36 3.25 -19.29 -25.41
N PRO A 37 2.34 -18.30 -25.38
CA PRO A 37 2.68 -16.93 -24.96
C PRO A 37 2.76 -16.81 -23.42
N TYR A 38 2.29 -17.85 -22.73
CA TYR A 38 1.87 -17.81 -21.32
C TYR A 38 3.02 -17.61 -20.32
N GLU A 39 4.20 -18.18 -20.55
CA GLU A 39 5.31 -18.06 -19.60
C GLU A 39 5.89 -16.64 -19.52
N SER A 40 5.84 -15.89 -20.62
CA SER A 40 6.34 -14.50 -20.67
C SER A 40 5.40 -13.54 -19.94
N GLU A 41 4.09 -13.73 -20.12
CA GLU A 41 3.06 -12.96 -19.43
C GLU A 41 3.08 -13.26 -17.93
N GLN A 42 3.12 -14.53 -17.53
CA GLN A 42 3.19 -14.90 -16.11
C GLN A 42 4.40 -14.31 -15.38
N ARG A 43 5.58 -14.32 -16.00
CA ARG A 43 6.80 -13.71 -15.42
C ARG A 43 6.66 -12.19 -15.30
N ALA A 44 6.05 -11.54 -16.29
CA ALA A 44 5.77 -10.11 -16.24
C ALA A 44 4.78 -9.77 -15.11
N THR A 45 3.74 -10.58 -14.90
CA THR A 45 2.78 -10.38 -13.79
C THR A 45 3.44 -10.58 -12.44
N VAL A 46 4.27 -11.61 -12.28
CA VAL A 46 5.01 -11.87 -11.03
C VAL A 46 6.03 -10.74 -10.76
N ALA A 47 6.74 -10.28 -11.78
CA ALA A 47 7.67 -9.15 -11.66
C ALA A 47 6.94 -7.85 -11.28
N LYS A 48 5.75 -7.60 -11.84
CA LYS A 48 4.92 -6.46 -11.48
C LYS A 48 4.42 -6.54 -10.03
N LEU A 49 3.92 -7.70 -9.61
CA LEU A 49 3.51 -7.94 -8.22
C LEU A 49 4.68 -7.82 -7.23
N ALA A 50 5.88 -8.26 -7.62
CA ALA A 50 7.08 -8.11 -6.81
C ALA A 50 7.53 -6.64 -6.70
N ALA A 51 7.47 -5.88 -7.79
CA ALA A 51 7.76 -4.45 -7.80
C ALA A 51 6.72 -3.64 -7.01
N GLU A 52 5.44 -4.04 -7.04
CA GLU A 52 4.39 -3.46 -6.19
C GLU A 52 4.63 -3.76 -4.71
N LYS A 53 5.07 -4.98 -4.39
CA LYS A 53 5.35 -5.42 -3.01
C LYS A 53 6.58 -4.74 -2.40
N TYR A 54 7.64 -4.53 -3.18
CA TYR A 54 8.90 -3.97 -2.69
C TYR A 54 9.25 -2.69 -3.44
N GLN A 55 8.93 -1.56 -2.83
CA GLN A 55 9.18 -0.25 -3.41
C GLN A 55 10.28 0.47 -2.66
N ARG A 56 11.27 0.99 -3.40
CA ARG A 56 12.25 1.92 -2.85
C ARG A 56 11.71 3.35 -2.95
N LEU A 57 11.44 3.96 -1.82
CA LEU A 57 11.01 5.36 -1.74
C LEU A 57 12.22 6.30 -1.67
N THR A 58 12.07 7.49 -2.24
CA THR A 58 13.02 8.58 -1.98
C THR A 58 12.83 9.12 -0.56
N PRO A 59 13.83 9.76 0.06
CA PRO A 59 13.72 10.26 1.43
C PRO A 59 12.50 11.18 1.63
N LEU A 60 12.28 12.11 0.69
CA LEU A 60 11.13 13.02 0.73
C LEU A 60 9.80 12.27 0.68
N LYS A 61 9.67 11.28 -0.22
CA LYS A 61 8.46 10.46 -0.30
C LYS A 61 8.25 9.69 1.00
N HIS A 62 9.30 9.12 1.59
CA HIS A 62 9.18 8.39 2.84
C HIS A 62 8.66 9.26 3.98
N ILE A 63 9.15 10.50 4.12
CA ILE A 63 8.65 11.45 5.12
C ILE A 63 7.15 11.72 4.93
N LEU A 64 6.71 11.96 3.69
CA LEU A 64 5.31 12.21 3.38
C LEU A 64 4.41 11.00 3.61
N TYR A 65 4.90 9.78 3.36
CA TYR A 65 4.14 8.55 3.57
C TYR A 65 4.12 8.09 5.03
N ARG A 66 5.12 8.46 5.84
CA ARG A 66 5.28 8.02 7.24
C ARG A 66 5.62 9.19 8.15
N PRO A 67 4.74 10.21 8.26
CA PRO A 67 5.01 11.40 9.06
C PRO A 67 5.15 11.09 10.56
N ASP A 68 4.52 10.02 11.05
CA ASP A 68 4.49 9.64 12.47
C ASP A 68 5.88 9.53 13.11
N SER A 69 6.87 9.01 12.37
CA SER A 69 8.24 8.85 12.87
C SER A 69 9.07 10.14 12.84
N TYR A 70 8.59 11.20 12.18
CA TYR A 70 9.32 12.47 12.04
C TYR A 70 8.71 13.57 12.89
N ILE A 71 7.40 13.74 12.80
CA ILE A 71 6.67 14.84 13.46
C ILE A 71 5.59 14.33 14.42
N GLY A 72 5.30 13.03 14.43
CA GLY A 72 4.14 12.45 15.12
C GLY A 72 2.90 12.40 14.23
N SER A 73 1.75 12.10 14.84
CA SER A 73 0.49 11.92 14.10
C SER A 73 0.11 13.18 13.33
N ALA A 74 -0.15 12.99 12.04
CA ALA A 74 -0.70 14.02 11.15
C ALA A 74 -2.23 14.18 11.29
N PHE A 75 -2.87 13.36 12.13
CA PHE A 75 -4.31 13.38 12.36
C PHE A 75 -4.64 13.99 13.73
N LEU A 76 -5.89 14.43 13.88
CA LEU A 76 -6.43 14.87 15.16
C LEU A 76 -6.32 13.76 16.20
N SER A 77 -5.70 14.07 17.32
CA SER A 77 -5.65 13.19 18.49
C SER A 77 -7.03 13.07 19.14
N ASP A 78 -7.13 12.09 20.02
CA ASP A 78 -8.19 12.05 21.01
C ASP A 78 -8.11 13.27 21.94
N GLU A 79 -9.21 13.52 22.63
CA GLU A 79 -9.31 14.62 23.56
C GLU A 79 -8.36 14.40 24.73
N GLN A 80 -7.43 15.35 24.90
CA GLN A 80 -6.38 15.28 25.90
C GLN A 80 -6.30 16.58 26.69
N PRO A 81 -5.91 16.50 27.97
CA PRO A 81 -5.68 17.68 28.77
C PRO A 81 -4.41 18.40 28.34
N VAL A 82 -4.58 19.62 27.82
CA VAL A 82 -3.48 20.52 27.43
C VAL A 82 -3.44 21.76 28.31
N TYR A 83 -2.24 22.32 28.48
CA TYR A 83 -2.04 23.58 29.18
C TYR A 83 -2.04 24.73 28.19
N VAL A 84 -3.00 25.64 28.31
CA VAL A 84 -3.14 26.80 27.44
C VAL A 84 -3.00 28.06 28.28
N TYR A 85 -2.26 29.05 27.76
CA TYR A 85 -2.16 30.36 28.38
C TYR A 85 -3.40 31.20 28.09
N ASP A 86 -4.11 31.60 29.14
CA ASP A 86 -5.26 32.50 29.06
C ASP A 86 -4.78 33.96 29.19
N ALA A 87 -4.83 34.71 28.09
CA ALA A 87 -4.38 36.10 28.03
C ALA A 87 -5.21 37.05 28.91
N MET A 88 -6.51 36.78 29.11
CA MET A 88 -7.38 37.64 29.92
C MET A 88 -7.04 37.50 31.40
N ARG A 89 -6.81 36.26 31.85
CA ARG A 89 -6.51 35.94 33.25
C ARG A 89 -5.01 35.96 33.57
N LYS A 90 -4.15 36.07 32.56
CA LYS A 90 -2.68 35.99 32.65
C LYS A 90 -2.18 34.74 33.37
N GLN A 91 -2.85 33.60 33.16
CA GLN A 91 -2.56 32.34 33.84
C GLN A 91 -2.62 31.16 32.87
N VAL A 92 -1.81 30.13 33.15
CA VAL A 92 -1.87 28.86 32.43
C VAL A 92 -2.98 28.01 33.01
N ARG A 93 -3.89 27.52 32.16
CA ARG A 93 -5.01 26.67 32.57
C ARG A 93 -5.00 25.34 31.81
N LYS A 94 -5.43 24.29 32.50
CA LYS A 94 -5.68 22.98 31.89
C LYS A 94 -7.03 23.00 31.16
N LYS A 95 -7.03 22.58 29.90
CA LYS A 95 -8.22 22.49 29.04
C LYS A 95 -8.18 21.18 28.25
N GLU A 96 -9.32 20.53 28.10
CA GLU A 96 -9.45 19.40 27.18
C GLU A 96 -9.51 19.93 25.74
N ALA A 97 -8.63 19.43 24.87
CA ALA A 97 -8.59 19.80 23.47
C ALA A 97 -8.13 18.63 22.60
N ARG A 98 -8.58 18.66 21.34
CA ARG A 98 -8.10 17.76 20.29
C ARG A 98 -7.11 18.53 19.43
N ILE A 99 -5.89 18.02 19.33
CA ILE A 99 -4.78 18.69 18.64
C ILE A 99 -4.20 17.77 17.58
N VAL A 100 -3.48 18.34 16.61
CA VAL A 100 -2.68 17.56 15.66
C VAL A 100 -1.23 17.61 16.14
N PRO A 101 -0.66 16.52 16.71
CA PRO A 101 0.70 16.53 17.24
C PRO A 101 1.75 16.95 16.19
N GLY A 102 1.59 16.46 14.96
CA GLY A 102 2.47 16.81 13.85
C GLY A 102 2.53 18.30 13.55
N LEU A 103 1.38 19.00 13.65
CA LEU A 103 1.31 20.44 13.43
C LEU A 103 2.06 21.21 14.54
N LEU A 104 1.91 20.81 15.79
CA LEU A 104 2.64 21.43 16.89
C LEU A 104 4.15 21.17 16.79
N LYS A 105 4.55 19.96 16.39
CA LYS A 105 5.96 19.60 16.25
C LYS A 105 6.66 20.40 15.16
N ILE A 106 6.07 20.58 13.98
CA ILE A 106 6.73 21.39 12.94
C ILE A 106 6.91 22.85 13.37
N PHE A 107 6.00 23.38 14.18
CA PHE A 107 6.14 24.73 14.73
C PHE A 107 7.23 24.78 15.81
N ASP A 108 7.25 23.80 16.71
CA ASP A 108 8.29 23.62 17.74
C ASP A 108 9.69 23.52 17.14
N GLU A 109 9.88 22.75 16.06
CA GLU A 109 11.19 22.63 15.38
C GLU A 109 11.74 24.00 14.93
N ILE A 110 10.90 24.91 14.45
CA ILE A 110 11.36 26.25 14.06
C ILE A 110 11.70 27.10 15.28
N LEU A 111 10.91 27.00 16.35
CA LEU A 111 11.17 27.74 17.59
C LEU A 111 12.46 27.30 18.27
N VAL A 112 12.71 25.99 18.36
CA VAL A 112 13.96 25.48 18.96
C VAL A 112 15.16 25.83 18.10
N ASN A 113 15.03 25.80 16.76
CA ASN A 113 16.08 26.26 15.87
C ASN A 113 16.40 27.76 16.06
N ALA A 114 15.37 28.59 16.25
CA ALA A 114 15.57 30.01 16.55
C ALA A 114 16.22 30.22 17.94
N ALA A 115 15.80 29.44 18.95
CA ALA A 115 16.39 29.48 20.27
C ALA A 115 17.85 29.00 20.28
N ASP A 116 18.18 27.97 19.50
CA ASP A 116 19.55 27.47 19.34
C ASP A 116 20.47 28.51 18.71
N ASN A 117 19.94 29.41 17.88
CA ASN A 117 20.72 30.55 17.39
C ASN A 117 21.22 31.45 18.53
N LYS A 118 20.52 31.58 19.66
CA LYS A 118 21.03 32.32 20.85
C LYS A 118 22.29 31.68 21.42
N ARG A 119 22.36 30.35 21.40
CA ARG A 119 23.51 29.60 21.92
C ARG A 119 24.71 29.75 20.99
N ARG A 120 24.46 29.83 19.68
CA ARG A 120 25.49 30.02 18.64
C ARG A 120 25.97 31.48 18.57
N ASP A 121 25.06 32.43 18.62
CA ASP A 121 25.31 33.87 18.64
C ASP A 121 24.71 34.49 19.92
N PRO A 122 25.54 34.74 20.95
CA PRO A 122 25.11 35.38 22.19
C PRO A 122 24.57 36.81 21.99
N GLN A 123 24.79 37.47 20.85
CA GLN A 123 24.27 38.81 20.58
C GLN A 123 22.78 38.82 20.21
N MET A 124 22.19 37.69 19.83
CA MET A 124 20.77 37.62 19.46
C MET A 124 19.86 38.04 20.63
N THR A 125 18.96 39.01 20.46
CA THR A 125 18.12 39.54 21.56
C THR A 125 16.65 39.16 21.48
N THR A 126 16.14 38.85 20.29
CA THR A 126 14.69 38.83 20.04
C THR A 126 14.31 37.66 19.14
N ILE A 127 13.22 36.99 19.49
CA ILE A 127 12.51 36.03 18.64
C ILE A 127 11.09 36.59 18.47
N ALA A 128 10.68 36.85 17.23
CA ALA A 128 9.35 37.35 16.90
C ALA A 128 8.54 36.24 16.25
N VAL A 129 7.32 36.04 16.72
CA VAL A 129 6.39 35.01 16.24
C VAL A 129 5.09 35.69 15.87
N ASN A 130 4.73 35.62 14.58
CA ASN A 130 3.48 36.14 14.06
C ASN A 130 2.67 34.95 13.54
N ILE A 131 1.40 34.85 13.95
CA ILE A 131 0.46 33.81 13.52
C ILE A 131 -0.75 34.55 12.95
N ASP A 132 -0.99 34.35 11.64
CA ASP A 132 -2.09 34.95 10.89
C ASP A 132 -3.33 34.04 10.86
#